data_AF-A0A481NW55-F1
#
_entry.id   AF-A0A481NW55-F1
#
_cell.length_a   1.000
_cell.length_b   1.000
_cell.length_c   1.000
_cell.angle_alpha   90.00
_cell.angle_beta   90.00
_cell.angle_gamma   90.00
#
_symmetry.space_group_name_H-M   'P 1'
#
loop_
_entity.id
_entity.type
_entity.pdbx_description
1 polymer ?
#
loop_
_entity_poly.entity_id
_entity_poly.type
_entity_poly.pdbx_seq_one_letter_code
_entity_poly.pdbx_strand_id
1 'polypeptide(L)'
;HVTKEGTLAGPRVLEHMVDTVLYFEGERHAAFRILRAVKNRFGSTNEIGVFEMVDKGLVEVANPSELMLSGRPLDAPGSVVGCSMEGTRPMLVEVQSLASFTTFGMPRRTATGIDYNRVVLLIAVLDKRVGIDMSNYDAYVNLAGGMKIN
;
A
#
# COMPACT_ATOMS: atom_id res chain seq x y z
N HIS A 1 -8.36 1.78 22.41
CA HIS A 1 -6.96 1.52 21.99
C HIS A 1 -6.77 0.04 21.75
N VAL A 2 -6.13 -0.34 20.64
CA VAL A 2 -5.70 -1.73 20.37
C VAL A 2 -4.34 -1.95 21.04
N THR A 3 -4.20 -2.98 21.88
CA THR A 3 -2.96 -3.28 22.61
C THR A 3 -2.07 -4.26 21.84
N LYS A 4 -0.78 -4.32 22.19
CA LYS A 4 0.28 -5.08 21.50
C LYS A 4 0.09 -6.60 21.47
N GLU A 5 -0.81 -7.16 22.28
CA GLU A 5 -0.95 -8.61 22.44
C GLU A 5 -1.97 -9.26 21.49
N GLY A 6 -2.69 -8.50 20.66
CA GLY A 6 -3.66 -9.08 19.72
C GLY A 6 -4.84 -9.81 20.39
N THR A 7 -4.89 -9.88 21.72
CA THR A 7 -6.05 -10.27 22.53
C THR A 7 -7.11 -9.19 22.41
N LEU A 8 -7.87 -9.38 21.33
CA LEU A 8 -8.88 -8.58 20.67
C LEU A 8 -10.19 -8.45 21.46
N ALA A 9 -10.14 -8.28 22.78
CA ALA A 9 -11.35 -8.36 23.63
C ALA A 9 -12.06 -7.02 23.91
N GLY A 10 -11.52 -5.87 23.48
CA GLY A 10 -12.10 -4.55 23.80
C GLY A 10 -12.98 -3.93 22.70
N PRO A 11 -12.49 -3.75 21.45
CA PRO A 11 -13.21 -2.98 20.42
C PRO A 11 -14.17 -3.83 19.57
N ARG A 12 -13.75 -5.03 19.14
CA ARG A 12 -14.54 -5.89 18.23
C ARG A 12 -15.80 -6.46 18.87
N VAL A 13 -15.81 -6.63 20.19
CA VAL A 13 -16.98 -7.09 20.93
C VAL A 13 -18.10 -6.06 20.88
N LEU A 14 -17.81 -4.77 20.74
CA LEU A 14 -18.85 -3.74 20.66
C LEU A 14 -19.30 -3.46 19.22
N GLU A 15 -18.54 -3.89 18.20
CA GLU A 15 -18.84 -3.59 16.79
C GLU A 15 -20.24 -4.04 16.35
N HIS A 16 -20.70 -5.19 16.87
CA HIS A 16 -22.03 -5.68 16.54
C HIS A 16 -23.14 -4.89 17.25
N MET A 17 -22.86 -4.24 18.39
CA MET A 17 -23.83 -3.49 19.19
C MET A 17 -23.97 -2.00 18.82
N VAL A 18 -23.03 -1.43 18.05
CA VAL A 18 -23.05 -0.01 17.67
C VAL A 18 -23.58 0.24 16.26
N ASP A 19 -24.03 1.45 15.98
CA ASP A 19 -24.56 1.81 14.66
C ASP A 19 -23.47 2.12 13.62
N THR A 20 -22.32 2.64 14.07
CA THR A 20 -21.18 2.98 13.20
C THR A 20 -19.85 2.54 13.83
N VAL A 21 -18.99 1.93 13.01
CA VAL A 21 -17.63 1.49 13.36
C VAL A 21 -16.67 2.08 12.36
N LEU A 22 -15.74 2.90 12.84
CA LEU A 22 -14.67 3.49 12.04
C LEU A 22 -13.32 3.00 12.55
N TYR A 23 -12.44 2.66 11.60
CA TYR A 23 -11.05 2.35 11.86
C TYR A 23 -10.18 3.50 11.39
N PHE A 24 -9.29 3.96 12.26
CA PHE A 24 -8.29 4.96 11.90
C PHE A 24 -6.93 4.30 11.84
N GLU A 25 -6.45 4.13 10.62
CA GLU A 25 -5.28 3.33 10.27
C GLU A 25 -4.18 4.25 9.71
N GLY A 26 -2.92 3.91 9.99
CA GLY A 26 -1.78 4.60 9.42
C GLY A 26 -0.52 3.76 9.61
N GLU A 27 0.25 3.56 8.55
CA GLU A 27 1.57 2.96 8.67
C GLU A 27 2.57 3.96 9.28
N ARG A 28 3.58 3.45 9.98
CA ARG A 28 4.63 4.27 10.60
C ARG A 28 5.41 5.14 9.61
N HIS A 29 5.44 4.76 8.35
CA HIS A 29 6.22 5.44 7.31
C HIS A 29 5.33 6.14 6.26
N ALA A 30 4.01 6.01 6.40
CA ALA A 30 3.07 6.74 5.58
C ALA A 30 2.84 8.13 6.21
N ALA A 31 2.87 9.18 5.39
CA ALA A 31 2.56 10.54 5.82
C ALA A 31 1.06 10.72 6.17
N PHE A 32 0.20 9.84 5.65
CA PHE A 32 -1.25 9.93 5.80
C PHE A 32 -1.82 8.85 6.72
N ARG A 33 -3.02 9.13 7.20
CA ARG A 33 -3.87 8.23 7.98
C ARG A 33 -5.20 8.07 7.26
N ILE A 34 -5.66 6.85 7.16
CA ILE A 34 -6.92 6.49 6.52
C ILE A 34 -7.96 6.25 7.61
N LEU A 35 -9.09 6.95 7.53
CA LEU A 35 -10.29 6.66 8.27
C LEU A 35 -11.22 5.83 7.39
N ARG A 36 -11.51 4.60 7.79
CA ARG A 36 -12.35 3.66 7.04
C ARG A 36 -13.58 3.27 7.84
N ALA A 37 -14.76 3.31 7.21
CA ALA A 37 -15.97 2.77 7.80
C ALA A 37 -16.04 1.24 7.60
N VAL A 38 -16.13 0.48 8.69
CA VAL A 38 -16.36 -0.98 8.62
C VAL A 38 -17.82 -1.32 8.85
N LYS A 39 -18.54 -0.48 9.60
CA LYS A 39 -19.99 -0.55 9.77
C LYS A 39 -20.53 0.85 9.73
N ASN A 40 -21.58 1.08 8.96
CA ASN A 40 -22.26 2.35 8.91
C ASN A 40 -23.75 2.09 8.64
N ARG A 41 -24.60 2.23 9.66
CA ARG A 41 -26.06 2.06 9.50
C ARG A 41 -26.73 3.24 8.79
N PHE A 42 -26.01 4.35 8.61
CA PHE A 42 -26.54 5.59 8.04
C PHE A 42 -25.92 5.95 6.69
N GLY A 43 -25.08 5.08 6.12
CA GLY A 43 -24.37 5.36 4.88
C GLY A 43 -23.49 4.21 4.40
N SER A 44 -22.62 4.49 3.42
CA SER A 44 -21.72 3.49 2.85
C SER A 44 -20.59 3.11 3.80
N THR A 45 -20.12 1.86 3.70
CA THR A 45 -18.89 1.38 4.32
C THR A 45 -17.68 1.48 3.37
N ASN A 46 -17.91 1.78 2.10
CA ASN A 46 -16.82 1.81 1.11
C ASN A 46 -16.09 3.15 1.06
N GLU A 47 -16.56 4.15 1.82
CA GLU A 47 -15.96 5.46 1.89
C GLU A 47 -14.73 5.47 2.80
N ILE A 48 -13.75 6.27 2.39
CA ILE A 48 -12.56 6.53 3.17
C ILE A 48 -12.33 8.03 3.30
N GLY A 49 -11.88 8.47 4.48
CA GLY A 49 -11.31 9.79 4.70
C GLY A 49 -9.79 9.68 4.75
N VAL A 50 -9.08 10.54 4.03
CA VAL A 50 -7.62 10.58 4.06
C VAL A 50 -7.19 11.85 4.78
N PHE A 51 -6.32 11.71 5.77
CA PHE A 51 -5.86 12.81 6.61
C PHE A 51 -4.35 12.80 6.76
N GLU A 52 -3.76 13.97 6.88
CA GLU A 52 -2.34 14.16 7.21
C GLU A 52 -2.23 14.78 8.60
N MET A 53 -1.26 14.31 9.39
CA MET A 53 -0.97 14.88 10.70
C MET A 53 0.10 15.96 10.56
N VAL A 54 -0.32 17.23 10.66
CA VAL A 54 0.57 18.40 10.65
C VAL A 54 0.68 19.01 12.04
N ASP A 55 1.51 20.03 12.21
CA ASP A 55 1.74 20.71 13.51
C ASP A 55 0.44 21.23 14.15
N LYS A 56 -0.56 21.57 13.33
CA LYS A 56 -1.87 22.08 13.78
C LYS A 56 -2.89 20.97 14.07
N GLY A 57 -2.57 19.70 13.79
CA GLY A 57 -3.46 18.55 13.96
C GLY A 57 -3.74 17.79 12.66
N LEU A 58 -4.86 17.07 12.61
CA LEU A 58 -5.29 16.34 11.42
C LEU A 58 -5.92 17.28 10.40
N VAL A 59 -5.39 17.27 9.18
CA VAL A 59 -5.92 18.02 8.04
C VAL A 59 -6.37 17.04 6.97
N GLU A 60 -7.52 17.29 6.36
CA GLU A 60 -8.04 16.47 5.27
C GLU A 60 -7.17 16.61 4.01
N VAL A 61 -6.86 15.47 3.39
CA VAL A 61 -6.14 15.40 2.13
C VAL A 61 -7.15 15.23 0.99
N ALA A 62 -7.45 16.33 0.30
CA ALA A 62 -8.41 16.31 -0.82
C ALA A 62 -7.92 15.44 -1.99
N ASN A 63 -6.63 15.51 -2.31
CA ASN A 63 -6.00 14.76 -3.40
C ASN A 63 -4.80 13.93 -2.91
N PRO A 64 -5.03 12.69 -2.45
CA PRO A 64 -3.97 11.83 -1.98
C PRO A 64 -3.01 11.40 -3.10
N SER A 65 -3.49 11.32 -4.34
CA SER A 65 -2.67 10.93 -5.50
C SER A 65 -1.53 11.92 -5.76
N GLU A 66 -1.78 13.21 -5.60
CA GLU A 66 -0.75 14.25 -5.76
C GLU A 66 0.36 14.11 -4.71
N LEU A 67 -0.02 13.84 -3.47
CA LEU A 67 0.94 13.60 -2.39
C LEU A 67 1.75 12.32 -2.62
N MET A 68 1.12 11.24 -3.09
CA MET A 68 1.77 9.95 -3.37
C MET A 68 2.75 10.01 -4.55
N LEU A 69 2.49 10.87 -5.52
CA LEU A 69 3.36 11.06 -6.69
C LEU A 69 4.35 12.23 -6.49
N SER A 70 4.30 12.92 -5.36
CA SER A 70 5.21 14.02 -5.05
C SER A 70 6.65 13.51 -4.94
N GLY A 71 7.57 14.20 -5.62
CA GLY A 71 8.98 13.81 -5.66
C GLY A 71 9.31 12.61 -6.54
N ARG A 72 8.32 12.05 -7.27
CA ARG A 72 8.54 10.99 -8.24
C ARG A 72 9.45 11.47 -9.38
N PRO A 73 10.49 10.70 -9.76
CA PRO A 73 11.27 11.00 -10.95
C PRO A 73 10.44 10.77 -12.22
N LEU A 74 10.39 11.78 -13.10
CA LEU A 74 9.55 11.71 -14.31
C LEU A 74 10.10 10.77 -15.39
N ASP A 75 11.43 10.66 -15.49
CA ASP A 75 12.13 9.87 -16.52
C ASP A 75 13.12 8.85 -15.94
N ALA A 76 12.82 8.30 -14.76
CA ALA A 76 13.65 7.24 -14.19
C ALA A 76 13.14 5.85 -14.62
N PRO A 77 14.05 4.95 -15.06
CA PRO A 77 13.68 3.56 -15.27
C PRO A 77 13.27 2.92 -13.95
N GLY A 78 12.36 1.96 -14.02
CA GLY A 78 11.88 1.24 -12.84
C GLY A 78 10.85 2.02 -12.01
N SER A 79 10.32 3.15 -12.47
CA SER A 79 9.18 3.83 -11.83
C SER A 79 7.94 3.79 -12.72
N VAL A 80 6.81 3.32 -12.20
CA VAL A 80 5.52 3.32 -12.91
C VAL A 80 4.40 3.74 -11.97
N VAL A 81 3.42 4.49 -12.50
CA VAL A 81 2.20 4.83 -11.75
C VAL A 81 1.13 3.78 -12.02
N GLY A 82 0.64 3.16 -10.95
CA GLY A 82 -0.56 2.33 -10.95
C GLY A 82 -1.74 3.06 -10.31
N CYS A 83 -2.95 2.61 -10.63
CA CYS A 83 -4.15 2.98 -9.88
C CYS A 83 -4.50 1.85 -8.91
N SER A 84 -4.55 2.16 -7.62
CA SER A 84 -5.10 1.28 -6.59
C SER A 84 -6.49 1.76 -6.19
N MET A 85 -7.36 0.85 -5.79
CA MET A 85 -8.68 1.17 -5.26
C MET A 85 -8.66 0.98 -3.75
N GLU A 86 -8.78 2.08 -3.01
CA GLU A 86 -8.93 2.05 -1.56
C GLU A 86 -10.39 2.33 -1.19
N GLY A 87 -11.14 1.25 -0.94
CA GLY A 87 -12.61 1.34 -0.87
C GLY A 87 -13.19 1.74 -2.24
N THR A 88 -13.95 2.82 -2.30
CA THR A 88 -14.44 3.42 -3.56
C THR A 88 -13.52 4.47 -4.15
N ARG A 89 -12.44 4.87 -3.45
CA ARG A 89 -11.57 5.97 -3.91
C ARG A 89 -10.43 5.42 -4.78
N PRO A 90 -10.32 5.83 -6.05
CA PRO A 90 -9.11 5.57 -6.83
C PRO A 90 -7.97 6.42 -6.27
N MET A 91 -6.83 5.79 -6.03
CA MET A 91 -5.60 6.41 -5.57
C MET A 91 -4.47 6.02 -6.50
N LEU A 92 -3.72 7.01 -6.99
CA LEU A 92 -2.52 6.75 -7.78
C LEU A 92 -1.35 6.44 -6.85
N VAL A 93 -0.59 5.42 -7.21
CA VAL A 93 0.55 4.90 -6.46
C VAL A 93 1.71 4.68 -7.39
N GLU A 94 2.91 4.99 -6.91
CA GLU A 94 4.13 4.67 -7.62
C GLU A 94 4.61 3.27 -7.22
N VAL A 95 4.78 2.40 -8.21
CA VAL A 95 5.50 1.14 -8.08
C VAL A 95 6.92 1.36 -8.58
N GLN A 96 7.88 1.05 -7.72
CA GLN A 96 9.31 1.14 -7.97
C GLN A 96 9.89 -0.26 -8.12
N SER A 97 10.80 -0.42 -9.08
CA SER A 97 11.53 -1.66 -9.31
C SER A 97 13.00 -1.38 -9.60
N LEU A 98 13.86 -2.25 -9.08
CA LEU A 98 15.28 -2.27 -9.37
C LEU A 98 15.67 -3.71 -9.67
N ALA A 99 16.18 -3.93 -10.88
CA ALA A 99 16.79 -5.18 -11.29
C ALA A 99 18.31 -4.98 -11.38
N SER A 100 19.08 -5.88 -10.78
CA SER A 100 20.55 -5.84 -10.83
C SER A 100 21.09 -7.25 -11.02
N PHE A 101 22.20 -7.38 -11.73
CA PHE A 101 22.86 -8.66 -11.90
C PHE A 101 23.26 -9.23 -10.53
N THR A 102 22.97 -10.52 -10.30
CA THR A 102 23.30 -11.21 -9.06
C THR A 102 24.80 -11.51 -9.03
N THR A 103 25.51 -10.94 -8.05
CA THR A 103 26.98 -11.12 -7.94
C THR A 103 27.38 -12.51 -7.43
N PHE A 104 26.58 -13.12 -6.54
CA PHE A 104 26.87 -14.44 -6.00
C PHE A 104 25.63 -15.13 -5.41
N GLY A 105 25.47 -16.42 -5.73
CA GLY A 105 24.43 -17.27 -5.15
C GLY A 105 23.08 -17.16 -5.86
N MET A 106 22.00 -17.47 -5.12
CA MET A 106 20.64 -17.39 -5.63
C MET A 106 20.19 -15.93 -5.75
N PRO A 107 19.54 -15.53 -6.85
CA PRO A 107 19.03 -14.17 -7.01
C PRO A 107 18.07 -13.79 -5.89
N ARG A 108 18.25 -12.58 -5.36
CA ARG A 108 17.40 -12.03 -4.31
C ARG A 108 16.14 -11.46 -4.92
N ARG A 109 14.99 -11.82 -4.34
CA ARG A 109 13.69 -11.23 -4.67
C ARG A 109 13.15 -10.57 -3.42
N THR A 110 12.77 -9.31 -3.50
CA THR A 110 12.26 -8.55 -2.36
C THR A 110 11.07 -7.73 -2.79
N ALA A 111 10.03 -7.76 -1.96
CA ALA A 111 8.79 -7.04 -2.19
C ALA A 111 8.42 -6.26 -0.92
N THR A 112 8.10 -4.97 -1.07
CA THR A 112 7.60 -4.11 0.00
C THR A 112 6.35 -3.40 -0.48
N GLY A 113 5.28 -3.45 0.32
CA GLY A 113 3.97 -2.87 -0.05
C GLY A 113 3.17 -3.65 -1.11
N ILE A 114 3.69 -4.79 -1.57
CA ILE A 114 3.04 -5.69 -2.53
C ILE A 114 3.26 -7.15 -2.12
N ASP A 115 2.33 -8.03 -2.49
CA ASP A 115 2.46 -9.46 -2.25
C ASP A 115 3.70 -10.04 -2.95
N TYR A 116 4.51 -10.75 -2.16
CA TYR A 116 5.76 -11.36 -2.62
C TYR A 116 5.51 -12.44 -3.68
N ASN A 117 4.50 -13.30 -3.50
CA ASN A 117 4.23 -14.38 -4.43
C ASN A 117 3.77 -13.85 -5.79
N ARG A 118 3.01 -12.75 -5.78
CA ARG A 118 2.60 -12.02 -6.98
C ARG A 118 3.81 -11.49 -7.75
N VAL A 119 4.79 -10.90 -7.05
CA VAL A 119 6.05 -10.46 -7.68
C VAL A 119 6.81 -11.63 -8.29
N VAL A 120 6.94 -12.75 -7.58
CA VAL A 120 7.61 -13.96 -8.10
C VAL A 120 6.90 -14.50 -9.34
N LEU A 121 5.57 -14.55 -9.33
CA LEU A 121 4.77 -14.98 -10.48
C LEU A 121 4.96 -14.06 -11.68
N LEU A 122 4.94 -12.73 -11.47
CA LEU A 122 5.17 -11.75 -12.54
C LEU A 122 6.57 -11.90 -13.13
N ILE A 123 7.60 -12.12 -12.31
CA ILE A 123 8.96 -12.40 -12.79
C ILE A 123 8.99 -13.67 -13.65
N ALA A 124 8.30 -14.73 -13.25
CA ALA A 124 8.22 -15.96 -14.05
C ALA A 124 7.49 -15.75 -15.40
N VAL A 125 6.48 -14.89 -15.43
CA VAL A 125 5.80 -14.49 -16.67
C VAL A 125 6.73 -13.67 -17.58
N LEU A 126 7.49 -12.72 -17.03
CA LEU A 126 8.49 -11.95 -17.79
C LEU A 126 9.53 -12.87 -18.43
N ASP A 127 10.03 -13.85 -17.69
CA ASP A 127 10.97 -14.86 -18.21
C ASP A 127 10.36 -15.74 -19.31
N LYS A 128 9.20 -16.37 -19.04
CA LYS A 128 8.65 -17.38 -19.95
C LYS A 128 7.83 -16.85 -21.10
N ARG A 129 7.24 -15.66 -20.98
CA ARG A 129 6.31 -15.10 -21.98
C ARG A 129 6.89 -13.90 -22.70
N VAL A 130 7.67 -13.07 -22.01
CA VAL A 130 8.27 -11.86 -22.60
C VAL A 130 9.71 -12.13 -23.07
N GLY A 131 10.34 -13.20 -22.57
CA GLY A 131 11.69 -13.60 -22.98
C GLY A 131 12.81 -12.81 -22.29
N ILE A 132 12.52 -12.21 -21.13
CA ILE A 132 13.51 -11.46 -20.34
C ILE A 132 14.14 -12.41 -19.32
N ASP A 133 15.41 -12.76 -19.49
CA ASP A 133 16.11 -13.65 -18.56
C ASP A 133 16.33 -12.97 -17.20
N MET A 134 15.49 -13.34 -16.24
CA MET A 134 15.55 -12.88 -14.84
C MET A 134 16.17 -13.94 -13.91
N SER A 135 16.73 -15.02 -14.45
CA SER A 135 17.29 -16.12 -13.64
C SER A 135 18.56 -15.74 -12.90
N ASN A 136 19.27 -14.71 -13.36
CA ASN A 136 20.53 -14.21 -12.78
C ASN A 136 20.42 -12.75 -12.31
N TYR A 137 19.21 -12.26 -12.06
CA TYR A 137 18.96 -10.89 -11.62
C TYR A 137 18.26 -10.85 -10.27
N ASP A 138 18.83 -10.07 -9.36
CA ASP A 138 18.17 -9.62 -8.15
C ASP A 138 17.04 -8.67 -8.55
N ALA A 139 15.88 -8.80 -7.92
CA ALA A 139 14.71 -7.99 -8.17
C ALA A 139 14.16 -7.42 -6.86
N TYR A 140 14.16 -6.10 -6.76
CA TYR A 140 13.59 -5.35 -5.65
C TYR A 140 12.37 -4.60 -6.16
N VAL A 141 11.21 -4.83 -5.55
CA VAL A 141 9.96 -4.15 -5.88
C VAL A 141 9.44 -3.47 -4.62
N ASN A 142 9.13 -2.18 -4.74
CA ASN A 142 8.64 -1.36 -3.65
C ASN A 142 7.41 -0.58 -4.10
N LEU A 143 6.39 -0.51 -3.26
CA LEU A 143 5.29 0.43 -3.42
C LEU A 143 5.63 1.71 -2.63
N ALA A 144 5.74 2.84 -3.33
CA ALA A 144 5.99 4.12 -2.68
C ALA A 144 4.78 4.54 -1.82
N GLY A 145 5.05 5.36 -0.80
CA GLY A 145 4.00 5.92 0.06
C GLY A 145 3.51 5.00 1.19
N GLY A 146 4.13 3.83 1.39
CA GLY A 146 3.80 2.95 2.53
C GLY A 146 2.39 2.34 2.44
N MET A 147 1.80 2.32 1.24
CA MET A 147 0.56 1.57 1.02
C MET A 147 0.85 0.08 0.87
N LYS A 148 -0.17 -0.72 1.14
CA LYS A 148 -0.17 -2.15 0.85
C LYS A 148 -1.26 -2.45 -0.14
N ILE A 149 -0.86 -2.98 -1.29
CA ILE A 149 -1.80 -3.54 -2.26
C ILE A 149 -1.82 -5.05 -2.05
N ASN A 150 -3.01 -5.58 -1.82
CA ASN A 150 -3.26 -7.02 -1.76
C ASN A 150 -3.49 -7.59 -3.17
#